data_AF-A0A078HA76-F1
#
_entry.id   AF-A0A078HA76-F1
#
_cell.length_a   1.000
_cell.length_b   1.000
_cell.length_c   1.000
_cell.angle_alpha   90.00
_cell.angle_beta   90.00
_cell.angle_gamma   90.00
#
_symmetry.space_group_name_H-M   'P 1'
#
loop_
_entity.id
_entity.type
_entity.pdbx_description
1 polymer ?
#
loop_
_entity_poly.entity_id
_entity_poly.type
_entity_poly.pdbx_seq_one_letter_code
_entity_poly.pdbx_strand_id
1 'polypeptide(L)'
;MSTQIGIEQTGPNELNRSVSRGDIVIVDSLNSVKGYRYELWCIARAAGIRYCVVYCDVDEAGCREWNKERSDRGEASYVDCVFEDLVRRFERPERRNRWDSPLFELYPSRDGIEKSSLVILEAVTYLTKTVDSKTQVARVLQPSIATQSARFSEANSLYELDRATQEVINAVVEQQGLGGAISRVTLGNELPPIEICRPVGLPELRRLRRTFVKLMGQASLSGPPLPTDADSAKRRFVDYLNGEFGGQ
;
A
#
# COMPACT_ATOMS: atom_id res chain seq x y z
N MET A 1 -20.27 -13.13 12.15
CA MET A 1 -19.59 -12.03 11.43
C MET A 1 -20.10 -12.06 10.01
N SER A 2 -20.88 -11.06 9.62
CA SER A 2 -21.37 -10.93 8.23
C SER A 2 -20.21 -10.46 7.37
N THR A 3 -19.59 -11.36 6.62
CA THR A 3 -18.60 -11.01 5.60
C THR A 3 -19.36 -10.42 4.41
N GLN A 4 -19.17 -9.13 4.16
CA GLN A 4 -19.79 -8.45 3.02
C GLN A 4 -19.00 -8.85 1.77
N ILE A 5 -19.63 -9.57 0.83
CA ILE A 5 -19.02 -9.93 -0.46
C ILE A 5 -19.33 -8.78 -1.41
N GLY A 6 -18.35 -7.91 -1.64
CA GLY A 6 -18.43 -6.86 -2.65
C GLY A 6 -18.07 -7.44 -4.02
N ILE A 7 -19.04 -7.52 -4.93
CA ILE A 7 -18.77 -7.73 -6.36
C ILE A 7 -18.62 -6.33 -6.95
N GLU A 8 -17.38 -5.93 -7.20
CA GLU A 8 -17.06 -4.61 -7.72
C GLU A 8 -16.44 -4.80 -9.12
N GLN A 9 -17.13 -4.34 -10.17
CA GLN A 9 -16.55 -4.22 -11.51
C GLN A 9 -15.67 -2.97 -11.54
N THR A 10 -14.47 -3.08 -10.97
CA THR A 10 -13.66 -1.90 -10.66
C THR A 10 -12.26 -2.01 -11.22
N GLY A 11 -11.77 -0.89 -11.76
CA GLY A 11 -10.40 -0.77 -12.23
C GLY A 11 -9.41 -0.76 -11.05
N PRO A 12 -8.08 -0.87 -11.32
CA PRO A 12 -7.04 -0.94 -10.29
C PRO A 12 -7.10 0.20 -9.24
N ASN A 13 -7.51 1.40 -9.66
CA ASN A 13 -7.60 2.58 -8.79
C ASN A 13 -8.74 2.52 -7.78
N GLU A 14 -9.84 1.86 -8.12
CA GLU A 14 -11.00 1.66 -7.24
C GLU A 14 -10.75 0.51 -6.27
N LEU A 15 -10.09 -0.56 -6.74
CA LEU A 15 -9.63 -1.66 -5.89
C LEU A 15 -8.68 -1.18 -4.77
N ASN A 16 -7.79 -0.24 -5.06
CA ASN A 16 -6.92 0.34 -4.03
C ASN A 16 -7.69 1.09 -2.93
N ARG A 17 -8.94 1.50 -3.18
CA ARG A 17 -9.80 2.20 -2.21
C ARG A 17 -10.73 1.25 -1.45
N SER A 18 -11.14 0.13 -2.03
CA SER A 18 -12.10 -0.81 -1.44
C SER A 18 -11.47 -1.97 -0.66
N VAL A 19 -10.16 -2.21 -0.82
CA VAL A 19 -9.48 -3.31 -0.11
C VAL A 19 -9.33 -3.01 1.39
N SER A 20 -10.13 -3.70 2.21
CA SER A 20 -10.07 -3.72 3.68
C SER A 20 -9.63 -5.11 4.19
N ARG A 21 -9.16 -5.20 5.44
CA ARG A 21 -8.77 -6.51 6.04
C ARG A 21 -9.95 -7.39 6.45
N GLY A 22 -11.19 -6.87 6.37
CA GLY A 22 -12.40 -7.57 6.83
C GLY A 22 -13.23 -8.21 5.71
N ASP A 23 -12.98 -7.82 4.46
CA ASP A 23 -13.86 -8.14 3.33
C ASP A 23 -13.19 -9.07 2.33
N ILE A 24 -14.01 -9.80 1.57
CA ILE A 24 -13.56 -10.56 0.41
C ILE A 24 -13.94 -9.77 -0.83
N VAL A 25 -12.93 -9.40 -1.62
CA VAL A 25 -13.09 -8.70 -2.89
C VAL A 25 -12.93 -9.69 -4.03
N ILE A 26 -13.91 -9.75 -4.94
CA ILE A 26 -13.85 -10.53 -6.18
C ILE A 26 -13.64 -9.56 -7.33
N VAL A 27 -12.53 -9.72 -8.06
CA VAL A 27 -12.23 -8.92 -9.25
C VAL A 27 -12.81 -9.61 -10.48
N ASP A 28 -14.07 -9.31 -10.78
CA ASP A 28 -14.79 -9.85 -11.95
C ASP A 28 -14.49 -9.01 -13.20
N SER A 29 -13.42 -9.39 -13.90
CA SER A 29 -12.98 -8.80 -15.17
C SER A 29 -12.32 -9.88 -16.03
N LEU A 30 -11.97 -9.55 -17.27
CA LEU A 30 -11.30 -10.49 -18.18
C LEU A 30 -9.99 -11.04 -17.58
N ASN A 31 -9.25 -10.20 -16.84
CA ASN A 31 -7.99 -10.57 -16.18
C ASN A 31 -7.01 -11.36 -17.08
N SER A 32 -7.08 -11.09 -18.40
CA SER A 32 -6.60 -12.00 -19.44
C SER A 32 -5.10 -11.92 -19.67
N VAL A 33 -4.47 -10.81 -19.26
CA VAL A 33 -3.04 -10.55 -19.43
C VAL A 33 -2.31 -10.60 -18.09
N LYS A 34 -1.11 -11.17 -18.09
CA LYS A 34 -0.22 -11.35 -16.94
C LYS A 34 0.13 -10.02 -16.27
N GLY A 35 0.34 -8.97 -17.06
CA GLY A 35 0.64 -7.63 -16.54
C GLY A 35 -0.46 -7.09 -15.62
N TYR A 36 -1.73 -7.28 -15.99
CA TYR A 36 -2.86 -6.84 -15.19
C TYR A 36 -2.98 -7.64 -13.88
N ARG A 37 -2.83 -8.97 -13.95
CA ARG A 37 -2.81 -9.81 -12.75
C ARG A 37 -1.66 -9.48 -11.80
N TYR A 38 -0.51 -9.08 -12.34
CA TYR A 38 0.63 -8.60 -11.56
C TYR A 38 0.32 -7.28 -10.83
N GLU A 39 -0.40 -6.35 -11.48
CA GLU A 39 -0.86 -5.10 -10.87
C GLU A 39 -1.81 -5.38 -9.70
N LEU A 40 -2.79 -6.28 -9.89
CA LEU A 40 -3.70 -6.73 -8.81
C LEU A 40 -2.94 -7.35 -7.64
N TRP A 41 -1.94 -8.19 -7.92
CA TRP A 41 -1.09 -8.76 -6.90
C TRP A 41 -0.28 -7.68 -6.15
N CYS A 42 0.24 -6.67 -6.85
CA CYS A 42 0.95 -5.55 -6.23
C CYS A 42 0.03 -4.76 -5.28
N ILE A 43 -1.22 -4.50 -5.66
CA ILE A 43 -2.22 -3.84 -4.80
C ILE A 43 -2.47 -4.70 -3.55
N ALA A 44 -2.74 -5.98 -3.73
CA ALA A 44 -2.98 -6.90 -2.60
C ALA A 44 -1.76 -7.00 -1.67
N ARG A 45 -0.55 -7.00 -2.24
CA ARG A 45 0.71 -7.00 -1.49
C ARG A 45 0.91 -5.70 -0.72
N ALA A 46 0.61 -4.54 -1.31
CA ALA A 46 0.73 -3.25 -0.67
C ALA A 46 -0.26 -3.08 0.49
N ALA A 47 -1.50 -3.54 0.31
CA ALA A 47 -2.51 -3.58 1.37
C ALA A 47 -2.22 -4.63 2.47
N GLY A 48 -1.29 -5.55 2.20
CA GLY A 48 -0.95 -6.63 3.12
C GLY A 48 -2.12 -7.57 3.37
N ILE A 49 -2.84 -7.94 2.30
CA ILE A 49 -3.96 -8.87 2.32
C ILE A 49 -3.59 -10.21 1.66
N ARG A 50 -4.49 -11.18 1.73
CA ARG A 50 -4.36 -12.43 0.97
C ARG A 50 -4.82 -12.22 -0.48
N TYR A 51 -4.20 -12.98 -1.38
CA TYR A 51 -4.49 -12.96 -2.80
C TYR A 51 -4.44 -14.39 -3.32
N CYS A 52 -5.37 -14.75 -4.20
CA CYS A 52 -5.35 -16.01 -4.93
C CYS A 52 -5.92 -15.81 -6.34
N VAL A 53 -5.42 -16.60 -7.29
CA VAL A 53 -6.00 -16.69 -8.63
C VAL A 53 -6.96 -17.88 -8.67
N VAL A 54 -8.21 -17.62 -9.02
CA VAL A 54 -9.18 -18.64 -9.44
C VAL A 54 -9.21 -18.64 -10.96
N TYR A 55 -8.88 -19.76 -11.58
CA TYR A 55 -8.83 -19.89 -13.03
C TYR A 55 -9.99 -20.75 -13.54
N CYS A 56 -10.85 -20.18 -14.38
CA CYS A 56 -11.90 -20.90 -15.08
C CYS A 56 -11.35 -21.39 -16.42
N ASP A 57 -10.95 -22.66 -16.50
CA ASP A 57 -10.41 -23.24 -17.73
C ASP A 57 -11.57 -23.72 -18.62
N VAL A 58 -11.72 -23.04 -19.75
CA VAL A 58 -12.63 -23.42 -20.83
C VAL A 58 -11.80 -23.35 -22.11
N ASP A 59 -11.99 -24.35 -22.98
CA ASP A 59 -11.33 -24.39 -24.27
C ASP A 59 -11.92 -23.34 -25.23
N GLU A 60 -11.18 -23.04 -26.29
CA GLU A 60 -11.58 -21.99 -27.25
C GLU A 60 -12.93 -22.31 -27.92
N ALA A 61 -13.17 -23.58 -28.26
CA ALA A 61 -14.41 -23.99 -28.90
C ALA A 61 -15.61 -23.75 -27.97
N GLY A 62 -15.50 -24.15 -26.70
CA GLY A 62 -16.52 -23.85 -25.68
C GLY A 62 -16.74 -22.35 -25.48
N CYS A 63 -15.66 -21.56 -25.42
CA CYS A 63 -15.76 -20.10 -25.32
C CYS A 63 -16.52 -19.48 -26.52
N ARG A 64 -16.25 -19.99 -27.73
CA ARG A 64 -16.87 -19.52 -28.96
C ARG A 64 -18.36 -19.86 -29.03
N GLU A 65 -18.71 -21.09 -28.65
CA GLU A 65 -20.09 -21.53 -28.55
C GLU A 65 -20.88 -20.66 -27.57
N TRP A 66 -20.34 -20.42 -26.38
CA TRP A 66 -21.00 -19.57 -25.38
C TRP A 66 -21.14 -18.11 -25.83
N ASN A 67 -20.16 -17.57 -26.55
CA ASN A 67 -20.25 -16.22 -27.12
C ASN A 67 -21.37 -16.13 -28.17
N LYS A 68 -21.52 -17.17 -29.00
CA LYS A 68 -22.60 -17.26 -30.00
C LYS A 68 -23.96 -17.41 -29.34
N GLU A 69 -24.10 -18.30 -28.37
CA GLU A 69 -25.36 -18.48 -27.64
C GLU A 69 -25.82 -17.18 -26.96
N ARG A 70 -24.88 -16.41 -26.38
CA ARG A 70 -25.19 -15.08 -25.83
C ARG A 70 -25.72 -14.13 -26.90
N SER A 71 -25.10 -14.13 -28.09
CA SER A 71 -25.57 -13.35 -29.23
C SER A 71 -26.98 -13.76 -29.66
N ASP A 72 -27.25 -15.06 -29.76
CA ASP A 72 -28.55 -15.63 -30.13
C ASP A 72 -29.65 -15.27 -29.11
N ARG A 73 -29.30 -15.15 -27.83
CA ARG A 73 -30.18 -14.69 -26.75
C ARG A 73 -30.34 -13.16 -26.68
N GLY A 74 -29.64 -12.40 -27.51
CA GLY A 74 -29.64 -10.94 -27.49
C GLY A 74 -28.90 -10.33 -26.29
N GLU A 75 -28.00 -11.08 -25.66
CA GLU A 75 -27.12 -10.62 -24.59
C GLU A 75 -25.85 -9.96 -25.15
N ALA A 76 -25.14 -9.23 -24.29
CA ALA A 76 -23.82 -8.69 -24.64
C ALA A 76 -22.87 -9.83 -25.04
N SER A 77 -22.34 -9.74 -26.26
CA SER A 77 -21.44 -10.71 -26.88
C SER A 77 -20.35 -9.99 -27.67
N TYR A 78 -19.24 -10.67 -27.91
CA TYR A 78 -18.14 -10.16 -28.72
C TYR A 78 -18.40 -10.44 -30.20
N VAL A 79 -18.07 -9.47 -31.06
CA VAL A 79 -17.97 -9.70 -32.51
C VAL A 79 -16.78 -10.63 -32.77
N ASP A 80 -16.86 -11.49 -33.79
CA ASP A 80 -15.85 -12.50 -34.09
C ASP A 80 -14.41 -11.97 -34.09
N CYS A 81 -14.15 -10.86 -34.76
CA CYS A 81 -12.80 -10.28 -34.81
C CYS A 81 -12.25 -9.87 -33.43
N VAL A 82 -13.13 -9.42 -32.53
CA VAL A 82 -12.77 -9.07 -31.14
C VAL A 82 -12.54 -10.34 -30.33
N PHE A 83 -13.38 -11.36 -30.51
CA PHE A 83 -13.20 -12.67 -29.86
C PHE A 83 -11.85 -13.30 -30.23
N GLU A 84 -11.50 -13.33 -31.52
CA GLU A 84 -10.21 -13.85 -31.98
C GLU A 84 -9.02 -13.10 -31.35
N ASP A 85 -9.10 -11.77 -31.29
CA ASP A 85 -8.02 -10.96 -30.71
C ASP A 85 -7.91 -11.19 -29.20
N LEU A 86 -9.03 -11.37 -28.49
CA LEU A 86 -9.05 -11.72 -27.07
C LEU A 86 -8.40 -13.09 -26.82
N VAL A 87 -8.77 -14.11 -27.59
CA VAL A 87 -8.20 -15.47 -27.50
C VAL A 87 -6.70 -15.42 -27.76
N ARG A 88 -6.26 -14.71 -28.82
CA ARG A 88 -4.85 -14.61 -29.19
C ARG A 88 -3.98 -13.91 -28.14
N ARG A 89 -4.55 -12.92 -27.43
CA ARG A 89 -3.87 -12.15 -26.37
C ARG A 89 -3.97 -12.79 -25.00
N PHE A 90 -4.76 -13.85 -24.84
CA PHE A 90 -4.97 -14.49 -23.56
C PHE A 90 -3.69 -15.17 -23.07
N GLU A 91 -3.27 -14.82 -21.86
CA GLU A 91 -2.09 -15.37 -21.21
C GLU A 91 -2.54 -16.24 -20.02
N ARG A 92 -2.48 -17.57 -20.19
CA ARG A 92 -2.83 -18.54 -19.13
C ARG A 92 -2.04 -18.28 -17.84
N PRO A 93 -2.69 -18.32 -16.65
CA PRO A 93 -1.99 -18.18 -15.37
C PRO A 93 -0.88 -19.23 -15.19
N GLU A 94 0.30 -18.81 -14.73
CA GLU A 94 1.48 -19.68 -14.66
C GLU A 94 1.73 -20.23 -13.24
N ARG A 95 1.59 -21.56 -13.05
CA ARG A 95 1.83 -22.25 -11.76
C ARG A 95 3.20 -21.97 -11.12
N ARG A 96 4.24 -21.71 -11.94
CA ARG A 96 5.60 -21.44 -11.45
C ARG A 96 5.72 -20.08 -10.76
N ASN A 97 4.86 -19.13 -11.13
CA ASN A 97 4.84 -17.79 -10.56
C ASN A 97 3.93 -17.82 -9.34
N ARG A 98 4.48 -17.74 -8.13
CA ARG A 98 3.67 -17.80 -6.90
C ARG A 98 2.51 -16.80 -6.87
N TRP A 99 2.68 -15.63 -7.48
CA TRP A 99 1.68 -14.58 -7.57
C TRP A 99 0.67 -14.77 -8.71
N ASP A 100 0.99 -15.60 -9.71
CA ASP A 100 0.13 -15.88 -10.87
C ASP A 100 -0.39 -17.32 -10.87
N SER A 101 -0.05 -18.11 -9.87
CA SER A 101 -0.38 -19.52 -9.81
C SER A 101 -1.90 -19.67 -9.70
N PRO A 102 -2.56 -20.42 -10.60
CA PRO A 102 -3.97 -20.77 -10.47
C PRO A 102 -4.13 -21.71 -9.28
N LEU A 103 -4.40 -21.15 -8.09
CA LEU A 103 -4.53 -21.92 -6.85
C LEU A 103 -5.81 -22.75 -6.83
N PHE A 104 -6.83 -22.26 -7.54
CA PHE A 104 -8.13 -22.88 -7.65
C PHE A 104 -8.50 -22.91 -9.13
N GLU A 105 -8.92 -24.08 -9.63
CA GLU A 105 -9.28 -24.26 -11.03
C GLU A 105 -10.70 -24.78 -11.14
N LEU A 106 -11.48 -24.13 -12.00
CA LEU A 106 -12.81 -24.53 -12.39
C LEU A 106 -12.76 -25.02 -13.82
N TYR A 107 -13.58 -26.02 -14.15
CA TYR A 107 -13.76 -26.52 -15.51
C TYR A 107 -15.23 -26.41 -15.92
N PRO A 108 -15.74 -25.18 -16.15
CA PRO A 108 -17.17 -24.92 -16.32
C PRO A 108 -17.83 -25.71 -17.45
N SER A 109 -17.14 -25.94 -18.57
CA SER A 109 -17.66 -26.69 -19.72
C SER A 109 -17.79 -28.20 -19.46
N ARG A 110 -16.98 -28.75 -18.53
CA ARG A 110 -16.98 -30.18 -18.20
C ARG A 110 -17.81 -30.50 -16.96
N ASP A 111 -17.61 -29.72 -15.90
CA ASP A 111 -18.09 -30.02 -14.56
C ASP A 111 -19.32 -29.18 -14.17
N GLY A 112 -19.66 -28.16 -14.98
CA GLY A 112 -20.63 -27.13 -14.60
C GLY A 112 -20.11 -26.23 -13.47
N ILE A 113 -20.91 -25.23 -13.07
CA ILE A 113 -20.62 -24.41 -11.89
C ILE A 113 -21.87 -24.28 -11.04
N GLU A 114 -21.78 -24.74 -9.80
CA GLU A 114 -22.77 -24.47 -8.76
C GLU A 114 -22.18 -23.59 -7.67
N LYS A 115 -23.03 -22.82 -6.97
CA LYS A 115 -22.61 -21.97 -5.84
C LYS A 115 -21.91 -22.77 -4.74
N SER A 116 -22.28 -24.04 -4.61
CA SER A 116 -21.75 -25.03 -3.67
C SER A 116 -20.51 -25.79 -4.19
N SER A 117 -19.93 -25.39 -5.33
CA SER A 117 -18.74 -26.03 -5.87
C SER A 117 -17.61 -26.03 -4.83
N LEU A 118 -16.98 -27.20 -4.65
CA LEU A 118 -15.91 -27.41 -3.66
C LEU A 118 -14.78 -26.41 -3.82
N VAL A 119 -14.43 -26.08 -5.07
CA VAL A 119 -13.35 -25.14 -5.40
C VAL A 119 -13.64 -23.73 -4.87
N ILE A 120 -14.90 -23.29 -4.92
CA ILE A 120 -15.32 -21.99 -4.37
C ILE A 120 -15.22 -22.02 -2.84
N LEU A 121 -15.66 -23.11 -2.21
CA LEU A 121 -15.57 -23.28 -0.76
C LEU A 121 -14.10 -23.32 -0.28
N GLU A 122 -13.22 -23.99 -1.02
CA GLU A 122 -11.79 -24.04 -0.75
C GLU A 122 -11.14 -22.66 -0.90
N ALA A 123 -11.50 -21.89 -1.93
CA ALA A 123 -11.03 -20.53 -2.13
C ALA A 123 -11.45 -19.60 -1.00
N VAL A 124 -12.73 -19.64 -0.61
CA VAL A 124 -13.24 -18.85 0.52
C VAL A 124 -12.56 -19.28 1.82
N THR A 125 -12.40 -20.58 2.05
CA THR A 125 -11.71 -21.11 3.23
C THR A 125 -10.25 -20.63 3.26
N TYR A 126 -9.53 -20.68 2.14
CA TYR A 126 -8.17 -20.18 2.03
C TYR A 126 -8.06 -18.69 2.38
N LEU A 127 -9.02 -17.88 1.90
CA LEU A 127 -9.08 -16.43 2.13
C LEU A 127 -9.58 -16.04 3.52
N THR A 128 -10.29 -16.92 4.24
CA THR A 128 -10.89 -16.63 5.55
C THR A 128 -10.19 -17.33 6.71
N LYS A 129 -9.42 -18.40 6.47
CA LYS A 129 -8.73 -19.18 7.51
C LYS A 129 -7.96 -18.25 8.46
N THR A 130 -8.23 -18.34 9.76
CA THR A 130 -7.51 -17.58 10.77
C THR A 130 -6.06 -18.06 10.79
N VAL A 131 -5.12 -17.13 10.61
CA VAL A 131 -3.69 -17.45 10.65
C VAL A 131 -3.31 -17.58 12.11
N ASP A 132 -3.36 -18.80 12.65
CA ASP A 132 -2.69 -19.10 13.91
C ASP A 132 -1.19 -18.88 13.72
N SER A 133 -0.56 -18.12 14.62
CA SER A 133 0.86 -17.74 14.61
C SER A 133 1.86 -18.91 14.51
N LYS A 134 1.36 -20.16 14.50
CA LYS A 134 2.12 -21.41 14.41
C LYS A 134 2.08 -22.08 13.03
N THR A 135 1.14 -21.75 12.14
CA THR A 135 1.06 -22.37 10.79
C THR A 135 1.41 -21.37 9.70
N GLN A 136 2.60 -21.51 9.13
CA GLN A 136 3.13 -20.70 8.01
C GLN A 136 2.35 -20.86 6.67
N VAL A 137 1.17 -21.46 6.67
CA VAL A 137 0.56 -22.04 5.45
C VAL A 137 -0.29 -21.03 4.66
N ALA A 138 -0.72 -19.93 5.27
CA ALA A 138 -1.39 -18.83 4.57
C ALA A 138 -0.73 -17.50 4.93
N ARG A 139 0.52 -17.31 4.49
CA ARG A 139 1.23 -16.05 4.72
C ARG A 139 0.50 -14.92 3.99
N VAL A 140 -0.23 -14.11 4.76
CA VAL A 140 -0.62 -12.74 4.40
C VAL A 140 0.55 -12.10 3.67
N LEU A 141 0.30 -11.54 2.48
CA LEU A 141 1.36 -10.94 1.68
C LEU A 141 2.01 -9.84 2.52
N GLN A 142 3.32 -9.94 2.71
CA GLN A 142 4.07 -8.91 3.41
C GLN A 142 4.50 -7.86 2.38
N PRO A 143 4.16 -6.59 2.58
CA PRO A 143 4.71 -5.50 1.79
C PRO A 143 6.24 -5.60 1.85
N SER A 144 6.91 -5.59 0.69
CA SER A 144 8.34 -5.36 0.68
C SER A 144 8.60 -3.92 1.12
N ILE A 145 9.73 -3.66 1.79
CA ILE A 145 10.15 -2.31 2.21
C ILE A 145 10.17 -1.33 1.03
N ALA A 146 10.42 -1.81 -0.20
CA ALA A 146 10.42 -1.01 -1.43
C ALA A 146 9.02 -0.74 -2.03
N THR A 147 7.99 -1.46 -1.56
CA THR A 147 6.59 -1.38 -2.04
C THR A 147 5.63 -0.97 -0.94
N GLN A 148 6.13 -0.62 0.25
CA GLN A 148 5.36 0.22 1.15
C GLN A 148 5.20 1.55 0.42
N SER A 149 4.07 1.70 -0.30
CA SER A 149 3.50 3.01 -0.50
C SER A 149 3.49 3.63 0.89
N ALA A 150 4.36 4.61 1.10
CA ALA A 150 4.27 5.49 2.25
C ALA A 150 2.78 5.75 2.42
N ARG A 151 2.21 5.35 3.56
CA ARG A 151 0.79 5.56 3.82
C ARG A 151 0.52 7.01 3.44
N PHE A 152 -0.62 7.36 2.86
CA PHE A 152 -0.92 8.77 2.57
C PHE A 152 -0.71 9.68 3.80
N SER A 153 -0.77 9.10 5.02
CA SER A 153 -0.31 9.69 6.28
C SER A 153 1.20 10.04 6.34
N GLU A 154 2.12 9.19 5.88
CA GLU A 154 3.58 9.40 5.93
C GLU A 154 4.06 10.49 4.97
N ALA A 155 3.48 10.60 3.77
CA ALA A 155 3.81 11.69 2.84
C ALA A 155 3.41 13.06 3.44
N ASN A 156 2.26 13.11 4.10
CA ASN A 156 1.82 14.30 4.82
C ASN A 156 2.68 14.55 6.07
N SER A 157 3.00 13.51 6.84
CA SER A 157 3.86 13.62 8.04
C SER A 157 5.29 14.06 7.71
N LEU A 158 5.88 13.61 6.60
CA LEU A 158 7.22 14.04 6.17
C LEU A 158 7.22 15.49 5.69
N TYR A 159 6.19 15.90 4.95
CA TYR A 159 6.02 17.30 4.57
C TYR A 159 5.84 18.20 5.80
N GLU A 160 4.99 17.80 6.76
CA GLU A 160 4.80 18.51 8.02
C GLU A 160 6.06 18.54 8.88
N LEU A 161 6.85 17.46 8.90
CA LEU A 161 8.16 17.40 9.57
C LEU A 161 9.16 18.38 8.94
N ASP A 162 9.26 18.40 7.62
CA ASP A 162 10.16 19.31 6.90
C ASP A 162 9.74 20.77 7.10
N ARG A 163 8.44 21.06 7.05
CA ARG A 163 7.91 22.40 7.33
C ARG A 163 8.18 22.83 8.77
N ALA A 164 7.86 21.99 9.75
CA ALA A 164 8.06 22.24 11.17
C ALA A 164 9.53 22.51 11.51
N THR A 165 10.45 21.69 10.98
CA THR A 165 11.89 21.84 11.23
C THR A 165 12.45 23.10 10.56
N GLN A 166 11.95 23.48 9.38
CA GLN A 166 12.32 24.74 8.71
C GLN A 166 11.87 25.96 9.51
N GLU A 167 10.66 25.95 10.08
CA GLU A 167 10.16 27.04 10.94
C GLU A 167 11.06 27.24 12.17
N VAL A 168 11.50 26.15 12.81
CA VAL A 168 12.45 26.20 13.94
C VAL A 168 13.79 26.82 13.53
N ILE A 169 14.36 26.40 12.39
CA ILE A 169 15.63 26.96 11.89
C ILE A 169 15.50 28.45 11.61
N ASN A 170 14.41 28.88 10.98
CA ASN A 170 14.19 30.29 10.66
C ASN A 170 14.13 31.14 11.94
N ALA A 171 13.42 30.67 12.97
CA ALA A 171 13.34 31.36 14.26
C ALA A 171 14.70 31.45 14.98
N VAL A 172 15.51 30.39 14.91
CA VAL A 172 16.88 30.39 15.45
C VAL A 172 17.74 31.45 14.74
N VAL A 173 17.71 31.47 13.40
CA VAL A 173 18.50 32.42 12.59
C VAL A 173 18.04 33.86 12.80
N GLU A 174 16.73 34.09 12.87
CA GLU A 174 16.16 35.42 13.11
C GLU A 174 16.58 35.97 14.49
N GLN A 175 16.47 35.15 15.54
CA GLN A 175 16.87 35.56 16.89
C GLN A 175 18.38 35.75 17.04
N GLN A 176 19.21 34.97 16.31
CA GLN A 176 20.66 35.20 16.25
C GLN A 176 21.02 36.48 15.46
N GLY A 177 20.24 36.85 14.44
CA GLY A 177 20.46 38.03 13.60
C GLY A 177 20.16 39.36 14.29
N LEU A 178 19.37 39.34 15.38
CA LEU A 178 19.01 40.53 16.16
C LEU A 178 20.11 41.01 17.12
N GLY A 179 21.33 40.46 17.03
CA GLY A 179 22.53 41.02 17.64
C GLY A 179 22.72 40.78 19.14
N GLY A 180 21.89 39.93 19.76
CA GLY A 180 22.09 39.52 21.14
C GLY A 180 22.90 38.23 21.22
N ALA A 181 23.85 38.16 22.17
CA ALA A 181 24.39 36.90 22.69
C ALA A 181 23.26 36.15 23.40
N ILE A 182 22.32 35.61 22.64
CA ILE A 182 21.12 34.99 23.17
C ILE A 182 21.40 33.50 23.26
N SER A 183 21.77 33.07 24.46
CA SER A 183 21.98 31.66 24.81
C SER A 183 20.69 30.83 24.76
N ARG A 184 19.55 31.42 24.39
CA ARG A 184 18.22 30.82 24.55
C ARG A 184 17.21 31.30 23.50
N VAL A 185 16.88 30.45 22.53
CA VAL A 185 15.87 30.73 21.50
C VAL A 185 14.49 30.31 22.00
N THR A 186 13.54 31.24 22.03
CA THR A 186 12.13 30.94 22.36
C THR A 186 11.31 30.81 21.10
N LEU A 187 10.76 29.62 20.89
CA LEU A 187 9.77 29.32 19.87
C LEU A 187 8.40 29.42 20.55
N GLY A 188 7.48 30.24 20.05
CA GLY A 188 6.12 30.29 20.60
C GLY A 188 5.44 28.90 20.65
N ASN A 189 4.28 28.80 21.31
CA ASN A 189 3.46 27.58 21.47
C ASN A 189 3.97 26.54 22.50
N GLU A 190 4.35 26.96 23.72
CA GLU A 190 4.74 26.05 24.83
C GLU A 190 5.89 25.07 24.53
N LEU A 191 6.70 25.37 23.52
CA LEU A 191 7.88 24.58 23.18
C LEU A 191 9.02 24.89 24.16
N PRO A 192 9.85 23.88 24.51
CA PRO A 192 11.04 24.14 25.31
C PRO A 192 11.95 25.13 24.56
N PRO A 193 12.62 26.02 25.28
CA PRO A 193 13.58 26.92 24.67
C PRO A 193 14.79 26.12 24.18
N ILE A 194 15.39 26.55 23.07
CA ILE A 194 16.63 25.96 22.58
C ILE A 194 17.80 26.68 23.25
N GLU A 195 18.63 25.96 23.98
CA GLU A 195 19.83 26.52 24.61
C GLU A 195 21.01 26.42 23.66
N ILE A 196 21.55 27.59 23.26
CA ILE A 196 22.60 27.70 22.25
C ILE A 196 23.82 28.37 22.88
N CYS A 197 24.83 27.60 23.26
CA CYS A 197 26.03 28.10 23.94
C CYS A 197 27.00 28.87 23.01
N ARG A 198 26.87 28.69 21.68
CA ARG A 198 27.71 29.34 20.67
C ARG A 198 26.88 29.72 19.44
N PRO A 199 27.22 30.79 18.71
CA PRO A 199 26.54 31.09 17.47
C PRO A 199 26.64 29.91 16.49
N VAL A 200 25.48 29.37 16.09
CA VAL A 200 25.38 28.27 15.13
C VAL A 200 25.11 28.86 13.75
N GLY A 201 25.87 28.44 12.75
CA GLY A 201 25.67 28.87 11.37
C GLY A 201 24.52 28.12 10.68
N LEU A 202 23.89 28.77 9.70
CA LEU A 202 22.88 28.13 8.84
C LEU A 202 23.36 26.79 8.20
N PRO A 203 24.63 26.63 7.77
CA PRO A 203 25.12 25.35 7.25
C PRO A 203 25.06 24.22 8.29
N GLU A 204 25.34 24.52 9.56
CA GLU A 204 25.31 23.56 10.66
C GLU A 204 23.88 23.17 11.02
N LEU A 205 22.97 24.14 11.14
CA LEU A 205 21.54 23.88 11.33
C LEU A 205 20.94 23.02 10.22
N ARG A 206 21.31 23.28 8.95
CA ARG A 206 20.91 22.45 7.80
C ARG A 206 21.48 21.03 7.86
N ARG A 207 22.67 20.85 8.43
CA ARG A 207 23.26 19.52 8.65
C ARG A 207 22.51 18.77 9.74
N LEU A 208 22.28 19.40 10.90
CA LEU A 208 21.51 18.83 12.01
C LEU A 208 20.10 18.43 11.58
N ARG A 209 19.41 19.28 10.80
CA ARG A 209 18.11 18.94 10.20
C ARG A 209 18.16 17.68 9.34
N ARG A 210 19.14 17.60 8.41
CA ARG A 210 19.26 16.42 7.54
C ARG A 210 19.50 15.15 8.35
N THR A 211 20.32 15.21 9.40
CA THR A 211 20.54 14.09 10.32
C THR A 211 19.24 13.71 11.03
N PHE A 212 18.52 14.68 11.59
CA PHE A 212 17.26 14.45 12.28
C PHE A 212 16.18 13.83 11.38
N VAL A 213 15.95 14.40 10.18
CA VAL A 213 14.98 13.85 9.22
C VAL A 213 15.34 12.42 8.81
N LYS A 214 16.64 12.14 8.62
CA LYS A 214 17.14 10.78 8.35
C LYS A 214 16.87 9.83 9.52
N LEU A 215 17.13 10.26 10.76
CA LEU A 215 16.86 9.47 11.97
C LEU A 215 15.37 9.15 12.11
N MET A 216 14.49 10.12 11.87
CA MET A 216 13.04 9.94 11.92
C MET A 216 12.54 9.01 10.81
N GLY A 217 13.08 9.12 9.60
CA GLY A 217 12.77 8.21 8.49
C GLY A 217 13.24 6.77 8.76
N GLN A 218 14.36 6.57 9.46
CA GLN A 218 14.86 5.25 9.84
C GLN A 218 14.15 4.66 11.07
N ALA A 219 13.76 5.49 12.03
CA ALA A 219 13.02 5.09 13.22
C ALA A 219 11.62 4.53 12.91
N SER A 220 11.07 4.85 11.73
CA SER A 220 9.78 4.28 11.27
C SER A 220 9.84 2.75 11.05
N LEU A 221 11.03 2.14 11.07
CA LEU A 221 11.24 0.71 10.88
C LEU A 221 11.32 -0.10 12.19
N SER A 222 11.58 0.52 13.35
CA SER A 222 11.70 -0.17 14.67
C SER A 222 11.58 0.73 15.92
N GLY A 223 11.28 2.01 15.76
CA GLY A 223 11.30 3.04 16.82
C GLY A 223 9.95 3.75 17.01
N PRO A 224 9.93 4.83 17.83
CA PRO A 224 8.70 5.57 18.14
C PRO A 224 8.02 6.08 16.85
N PRO A 225 6.68 6.07 16.78
CA PRO A 225 5.96 6.51 15.59
C PRO A 225 6.33 7.95 15.21
N LEU A 226 6.29 8.24 13.90
CA LEU A 226 6.48 9.59 13.37
C LEU A 226 5.49 10.57 14.03
N PRO A 227 5.88 11.85 14.19
CA PRO A 227 4.97 12.91 14.61
C PRO A 227 3.74 12.94 13.72
N THR A 228 2.57 12.95 14.34
CA THR A 228 1.28 12.99 13.62
C THR A 228 0.87 14.43 13.29
N ASP A 229 1.48 15.42 13.94
CA ASP A 229 1.14 16.84 13.87
C ASP A 229 2.41 17.72 13.91
N ALA A 230 2.28 18.97 13.44
CA ALA A 230 3.39 19.90 13.31
C ALA A 230 4.01 20.31 14.67
N ASP A 231 3.21 20.40 15.74
CA ASP A 231 3.70 20.83 17.05
C ASP A 231 4.53 19.72 17.72
N SER A 232 4.11 18.45 17.59
CA SER A 232 4.92 17.32 18.04
C SER A 232 6.20 17.16 17.23
N ALA A 233 6.19 17.48 15.94
CA ALA A 233 7.38 17.53 15.09
C ALA A 233 8.37 18.63 15.55
N LYS A 234 7.87 19.83 15.85
CA LYS A 234 8.67 20.93 16.40
C LYS A 234 9.31 20.53 17.73
N ARG A 235 8.52 19.96 18.65
CA ARG A 235 9.00 19.55 19.98
C ARG A 235 10.14 18.54 19.89
N ARG A 236 9.98 17.48 19.08
CA ARG A 236 11.05 16.48 18.91
C ARG A 236 12.32 17.06 18.28
N PHE A 237 12.19 18.00 17.35
CA PHE A 237 13.35 18.63 16.75
C PHE A 237 14.06 19.57 17.73
N VAL A 238 13.31 20.31 18.55
CA VAL A 238 13.87 21.13 19.64
C VAL A 238 14.62 20.26 20.64
N ASP A 239 14.04 19.14 21.06
CA ASP A 239 14.69 18.20 21.98
C ASP A 239 15.98 17.63 21.38
N TYR A 240 15.97 17.31 20.08
CA TYR A 240 17.16 16.88 19.36
C TYR A 240 18.25 17.96 19.34
N LEU A 241 17.89 19.20 19.03
CA LEU A 241 18.84 20.32 19.06
C LEU A 241 19.43 20.54 20.46
N ASN A 242 18.61 20.50 21.50
CA ASN A 242 19.08 20.61 22.89
C ASN A 242 20.01 19.46 23.28
N GLY A 243 19.78 18.23 22.77
CA GLY A 243 20.70 17.11 22.96
C GLY A 243 22.05 17.31 22.27
N GLU A 244 22.05 17.84 21.04
CA GLU A 244 23.27 18.11 20.27
C GLU A 244 24.07 19.31 20.80
N PHE A 245 23.40 20.32 21.35
CA PHE A 245 24.04 21.50 21.95
C PHE A 245 24.43 21.30 23.42
N GLY A 246 23.66 20.53 24.20
CA GLY A 246 23.93 20.24 25.61
C GLY A 246 24.96 19.13 25.85
N GLY A 247 25.42 18.44 24.79
CA GLY A 247 26.42 17.38 24.86
C GLY A 247 27.88 17.84 24.71
N GLN A 248 28.18 19.14 24.81
CA GLN A 248 29.55 19.69 24.75
C GLN A 248 30.03 20.20 26.10
#